data_AF-A0A932XRW9-F1
#
_entry.id   AF-A0A932XRW9-F1
#
_cell.length_a   1.000
_cell.length_b   1.000
_cell.length_c   1.000
_cell.angle_alpha   90.00
_cell.angle_beta   90.00
_cell.angle_gamma   90.00
#
_symmetry.space_group_name_H-M   'P 1'
#
loop_
_entity.id
_entity.type
_entity.pdbx_description
1 polymer ?
#
loop_
_entity_poly.entity_id
_entity_poly.type
_entity_poly.pdbx_seq_one_letter_code
_entity_poly.pdbx_strand_id
1 'polypeptide(L)' 'MPRVSVVIPTFDRLPLLKRAVQSVLTQTFVEVEIIIVQNGPIEH' A
#
# COMPACT_ATOMS: atom_id res chain seq x y z
N MET A 1 10.13 18.35 7.46
CA MET A 1 9.12 18.26 6.38
C MET A 1 8.08 17.21 6.81
N PRO A 2 6.82 17.28 6.35
CA PRO A 2 5.83 16.29 6.77
C PRO A 2 6.06 14.95 6.06
N ARG A 3 6.17 13.88 6.84
CA ARG A 3 6.14 12.50 6.36
C ARG A 3 4.68 12.10 6.16
N VAL A 4 4.35 11.51 5.01
CA VAL A 4 3.00 10.99 4.75
C VAL A 4 2.99 9.48 4.94
N SER A 5 2.13 8.98 5.82
CA SER A 5 1.88 7.54 5.94
C SER A 5 0.66 7.16 5.10
N VAL A 6 0.83 6.24 4.16
CA VAL A 6 -0.22 5.68 3.31
C VAL A 6 -0.61 4.31 3.83
N VAL A 7 -1.83 4.22 4.39
CA VAL A 7 -2.37 2.96 4.91
C VAL A 7 -3.22 2.29 3.83
N ILE A 8 -2.81 1.08 3.41
CA ILE A 8 -3.50 0.29 2.38
C ILE A 8 -4.09 -0.96 3.03
N PRO A 9 -5.37 -0.96 3.43
CA PRO A 9 -6.05 -2.18 3.82
C PRO A 9 -6.31 -3.06 2.60
N THR A 10 -6.12 -4.37 2.74
CA THR A 10 -6.33 -5.34 1.68
C THR A 10 -6.85 -6.67 2.25
N PHE A 11 -7.59 -7.42 1.43
CA PHE A 11 -8.10 -8.74 1.75
C PHE A 11 -7.98 -9.60 0.51
N ASP A 12 -6.96 -10.45 0.46
CA ASP A 12 -6.73 -11.44 -0.60
C ASP A 12 -6.88 -10.88 -2.05
N ARG A 13 -6.30 -9.70 -2.31
CA ARG A 13 -6.33 -9.06 -3.64
C ARG A 13 -4.92 -8.67 -4.09
N LEU A 14 -4.01 -9.64 -4.14
CA LEU A 14 -2.60 -9.40 -4.48
C LEU A 14 -2.37 -8.59 -5.78
N PRO A 15 -3.10 -8.83 -6.90
CA PRO A 15 -2.91 -8.02 -8.10
C PRO A 15 -3.28 -6.54 -7.90
N LEU A 16 -4.34 -6.28 -7.12
CA LEU A 16 -4.81 -4.92 -6.85
C LEU A 16 -3.88 -4.21 -5.85
N LEU A 17 -3.39 -4.93 -4.86
CA LEU A 17 -2.38 -4.45 -3.91
C LEU A 17 -1.11 -4.00 -4.63
N LYS A 18 -0.59 -4.83 -5.56
CA LYS A 18 0.60 -4.47 -6.36
C LYS A 18 0.39 -3.17 -7.14
N ARG A 19 -0.77 -3.01 -7.78
CA ARG A 19 -1.10 -1.78 -8.52
C ARG A 19 -1.21 -0.57 -7.59
N ALA A 20 -1.81 -0.72 -6.41
CA ALA A 20 -1.94 0.35 -5.43
C ALA A 20 -0.58 0.79 -4.88
N VAL A 21 0.28 -0.17 -4.49
CA VAL A 21 1.65 0.10 -4.04
C VAL A 21 2.43 0.82 -5.14
N GLN A 22 2.37 0.34 -6.39
CA GLN A 22 3.04 1.01 -7.51
C GLN A 22 2.57 2.46 -7.68
N SER A 23 1.26 2.72 -7.57
CA SER A 23 0.70 4.07 -7.66
C SER A 23 1.23 5.03 -6.58
N VAL A 24 1.48 4.52 -5.37
CA VAL A 24 2.04 5.32 -4.25
C VAL A 24 3.53 5.56 -4.45
N LEU A 25 4.27 4.53 -4.89
CA LEU A 25 5.71 4.66 -5.17
C LEU A 25 6.03 5.61 -6.32
N THR A 26 5.08 5.86 -7.23
CA THR A 26 5.26 6.79 -8.36
C THR A 26 4.77 8.22 -8.08
N GLN A 27 4.43 8.57 -6.83
CA GLN A 27 4.07 9.94 -6.48
C GLN A 27 5.28 10.89 -6.57
N THR A 28 5.04 12.16 -6.88
CA THR A 28 6.09 13.20 -6.92
C THR A 28 6.50 13.70 -5.52
N PHE A 29 5.79 13.27 -4.48
CA PHE A 29 6.13 13.56 -3.08
C PHE A 29 7.22 12.62 -2.58
N VAL A 30 8.22 13.16 -1.89
CA VAL A 30 9.51 12.47 -1.71
C VAL A 30 9.56 11.57 -0.47
N GLU A 31 8.64 11.73 0.49
CA GLU A 31 8.74 11.06 1.78
C GLU A 31 7.42 10.39 2.18
N VAL A 32 7.24 9.15 1.70
CA VAL A 32 6.09 8.30 1.99
C VAL A 32 6.50 7.05 2.76
N GLU A 33 5.70 6.68 3.76
CA GLU A 33 5.71 5.38 4.41
C GLU A 33 4.48 4.60 3.95
N ILE A 34 4.63 3.34 3.58
CA ILE A 34 3.50 2.49 3.15
C ILE A 34 3.25 1.44 4.23
N ILE A 35 2.04 1.42 4.80
CA ILE A 35 1.60 0.45 5.78
C ILE A 35 0.50 -0.41 5.15
N ILE A 36 0.79 -1.70 4.93
CA ILE A 36 -0.18 -2.64 4.36
C ILE A 36 -0.87 -3.38 5.51
N VAL A 37 -2.20 -3.32 5.54
CA VAL A 37 -3.01 -4.03 6.54
C VAL A 37 -3.76 -5.16 5.84
N GLN A 38 -3.27 -6.39 5.99
CA GLN A 38 -3.98 -7.58 5.50
C GLN A 38 -5.08 -7.95 6.50
N ASN A 39 -6.33 -7.91 6.05
CA ASN A 39 -7.52 -8.10 6.89
C ASN A 39 -8.10 -9.52 6.79
N GLY A 40 -7.28 -10.57 6.75
CA GLY A 40 -7.77 -11.94 6.63
C GLY A 40 -6.71 -12.97 6.25
N PRO A 41 -7.08 -14.27 6.20
CA PRO A 41 -6.18 -15.31 5.76
C PRO A 41 -5.74 -15.05 4.31
N ILE A 42 -4.53 -15.49 3.98
CA ILE A 42 -4.08 -15.58 2.60
C ILE A 42 -4.48 -16.99 2.16
N GLU A 43 -5.41 -17.10 1.22
CA GLU A 43 -5.65 -18.40 0.57
C GLU A 43 -4.45 -18.67 -0.37
N HIS A 44 -3.81 -19.82 -0.18
CA HIS A 44 -2.64 -20.26 -0.94
C HIS A 44 -3.04 -21.03 -2.20
#